data_AF-O28004-F1
#
_entry.id   AF-O28004-F1
#
_cell.length_a   1.000
_cell.length_b   1.000
_cell.length_c   1.000
_cell.angle_alpha   90.00
_cell.angle_beta   90.00
_cell.angle_gamma   90.00
#
_symmetry.space_group_name_H-M   'P 1'
#
loop_
_entity.id
_entity.type
_entity.pdbx_description
1 polymer ?
#
loop_
_entity_poly.entity_id
_entity_poly.type
_entity_poly.pdbx_seq_one_letter_code
_entity_poly.pdbx_strand_id
1 'polypeptide(L)'
;MLALLSLIIILLGIYLIISGLREPFWIEEWEDEEEDEREYERRRISERRKSDEPKREVKGGGVVLIGPIPIVFGDSKYAFLSLLLAIILMLLSIAVILIS
;
A
#
# COMPACT_ATOMS: atom_id res chain seq x y z
N MET A 1 -28.97 14.49 17.65
CA MET A 1 -28.75 14.01 16.27
C MET A 1 -27.30 14.20 15.83
N LEU A 2 -26.72 15.40 15.94
CA LEU A 2 -25.30 15.65 15.60
C LEU A 2 -24.31 14.74 16.33
N ALA A 3 -24.48 14.53 17.64
CA ALA A 3 -23.60 13.65 18.42
C ALA A 3 -23.58 12.18 17.92
N LEU A 4 -24.72 11.68 17.44
CA LEU A 4 -24.83 10.34 16.85
C LEU A 4 -24.07 10.27 15.52
N LEU A 5 -24.16 11.34 14.72
CA LEU A 5 -23.50 11.46 13.43
C LEU A 5 -21.98 11.53 13.59
N SER A 6 -21.49 12.31 14.57
CA SER A 6 -20.08 12.34 14.94
C SER A 6 -19.56 10.99 15.40
N LEU A 7 -20.33 10.24 16.21
CA LEU A 7 -19.92 8.92 16.67
C LEU A 7 -19.75 7.93 15.51
N ILE A 8 -20.66 7.95 14.54
CA ILE A 8 -20.58 7.11 13.33
C ILE A 8 -19.36 7.46 12.50
N ILE A 9 -19.08 8.75 12.29
CA ILE A 9 -17.89 9.20 11.54
C ILE A 9 -16.59 8.81 12.23
N ILE A 10 -16.52 8.96 13.56
CA ILE A 10 -15.32 8.59 14.34
C ILE A 10 -15.08 7.08 14.25
N LEU A 11 -16.13 6.27 14.42
CA LEU A 11 -16.03 4.81 14.31
C LEU A 11 -15.60 4.38 12.90
N LEU A 12 -16.16 5.01 11.86
CA LEU A 12 -15.79 4.76 10.47
C LEU A 12 -14.31 5.11 10.21
N GLY A 13 -13.85 6.26 10.71
CA GLY A 13 -12.45 6.68 10.57
C GLY A 13 -11.49 5.72 11.27
N ILE A 14 -11.78 5.34 12.50
CA ILE A 14 -10.97 4.36 13.25
C ILE A 14 -10.96 3.00 12.53
N TYR A 15 -12.12 2.55 12.05
CA TYR A 15 -12.24 1.31 11.29
C TYR A 15 -11.37 1.32 10.02
N LEU A 16 -11.40 2.41 9.26
CA LEU A 16 -10.58 2.56 8.05
C LEU A 16 -9.08 2.56 8.35
N ILE A 17 -8.65 3.23 9.43
CA ILE A 17 -7.24 3.21 9.86
C ILE A 17 -6.80 1.78 10.20
N ILE A 18 -7.62 1.04 10.95
CA ILE A 18 -7.31 -0.34 11.34
C ILE A 18 -7.34 -1.27 10.13
N SER A 19 -8.33 -1.14 9.25
CA SER A 19 -8.45 -1.96 8.03
C SER A 19 -7.26 -1.73 7.10
N GLY A 20 -6.91 -0.46 6.86
CA GLY A 20 -5.76 -0.10 6.03
C GLY A 20 -4.42 -0.58 6.62
N LEU A 21 -4.30 -0.70 7.95
CA LEU A 21 -3.13 -1.31 8.60
C LEU A 21 -3.10 -2.84 8.52
N ARG A 22 -4.25 -3.50 8.27
CA ARG A 22 -4.40 -4.97 8.35
C ARG A 22 -4.44 -5.68 7.01
N GLU A 23 -4.54 -4.97 5.89
CA GLU A 23 -4.54 -5.57 4.55
C GLU A 23 -3.11 -5.72 4.00
N PRO A 24 -2.51 -6.93 4.04
CA PRO A 24 -1.42 -7.25 3.15
C PRO A 24 -1.99 -7.32 1.72
N PHE A 25 -1.59 -6.39 0.86
CA PHE A 25 -1.96 -6.39 -0.55
C PHE A 25 -1.31 -7.60 -1.24
N TRP A 26 -2.07 -8.68 -1.42
CA TRP A 26 -1.67 -9.82 -2.23
C TRP A 26 -1.84 -9.43 -3.71
N ILE A 27 -0.73 -9.18 -4.38
CA ILE A 27 -0.72 -9.12 -5.85
C ILE A 27 -0.48 -10.56 -6.29
N GLU A 28 -1.54 -11.19 -6.79
CA GLU A 28 -1.48 -12.52 -7.38
C GLU A 28 -0.66 -12.41 -8.66
N GLU A 29 0.55 -12.96 -8.58
CA GLU A 29 1.50 -13.05 -9.69
C GLU A 29 0.96 -14.18 -10.59
N TRP A 30 0.42 -13.81 -11.76
CA TRP A 30 -0.16 -14.77 -12.70
C TRP A 30 0.90 -15.79 -13.12
N GLU A 31 0.70 -17.06 -12.76
CA GLU A 31 1.48 -18.19 -13.25
C GLU A 31 0.93 -18.61 -14.62
N ASP A 32 1.73 -18.45 -15.67
CA ASP A 32 1.46 -19.08 -16.98
C ASP A 32 1.79 -20.58 -16.86
N GLU A 33 0.76 -21.42 -16.88
CA GLU A 33 0.88 -22.89 -16.91
C GLU A 33 1.09 -23.40 -18.34
N GLU A 34 2.20 -24.11 -18.61
CA GLU A 34 2.23 -25.23 -19.56
C GLU A 34 3.16 -26.34 -19.03
N GLU A 35 2.58 -27.51 -18.76
CA GLU A 35 3.18 -28.67 -18.08
C GLU A 35 4.14 -29.51 -18.97
N ASP A 36 5.32 -29.89 -18.45
CA ASP A 36 6.11 -31.02 -18.99
C ASP A 36 6.80 -31.81 -17.85
N GLU A 37 6.53 -33.13 -17.77
CA GLU A 37 6.85 -34.05 -16.65
C GLU A 37 8.35 -34.13 -16.26
N ARG A 38 9.25 -33.58 -17.08
CA ARG A 38 10.69 -33.42 -16.74
C ARG A 38 10.95 -32.42 -15.62
N GLU A 39 9.92 -31.68 -15.22
CA GLU A 39 9.99 -30.64 -14.21
C GLU A 39 9.94 -31.16 -12.77
N TYR A 40 9.36 -32.34 -12.52
CA TYR A 40 9.21 -32.86 -11.14
C TYR A 40 10.54 -33.23 -10.47
N GLU A 41 11.49 -33.80 -11.23
CA GLU A 41 12.86 -34.03 -10.74
C GLU A 41 13.65 -32.72 -10.57
N ARG A 42 13.43 -31.75 -11.47
CA ARG A 42 14.01 -30.41 -11.34
C ARG A 42 13.47 -29.70 -10.10
N ARG A 43 12.20 -29.97 -9.73
CA ARG A 43 11.50 -29.43 -8.54
C ARG A 43 12.14 -29.87 -7.23
N ARG A 44 12.62 -31.12 -7.10
CA ARG A 44 13.35 -31.56 -5.90
C ARG A 44 14.71 -30.89 -5.73
N ILE A 45 15.41 -30.62 -6.85
CA ILE A 45 16.69 -29.92 -6.84
C ILE A 45 16.47 -28.41 -6.58
N SER A 46 15.37 -27.85 -7.07
CA SER A 46 14.99 -26.46 -6.80
C SER A 46 14.41 -26.27 -5.40
N GLU A 47 13.69 -27.23 -4.82
CA GLU A 47 13.19 -27.20 -3.43
C GLU A 47 14.32 -27.07 -2.42
N ARG A 48 15.46 -27.75 -2.66
CA ARG A 48 16.67 -27.59 -1.83
C ARG A 48 17.34 -26.21 -1.98
N ARG A 49 17.09 -25.50 -3.08
CA ARG A 49 17.50 -24.09 -3.30
C ARG A 49 16.43 -23.09 -2.86
N LYS A 50 15.17 -23.51 -2.70
CA LYS A 50 14.03 -22.67 -2.30
C LYS A 50 14.11 -22.22 -0.83
N SER A 51 14.92 -22.88 -0.02
CA SER A 51 15.26 -22.42 1.33
C SER A 51 16.22 -21.21 1.36
N ASP A 52 16.84 -20.87 0.23
CA ASP A 52 17.67 -19.67 0.02
C ASP A 52 16.96 -18.62 -0.85
N GLU A 53 15.63 -18.71 -1.03
CA GLU A 53 14.89 -17.60 -1.64
C GLU A 53 14.96 -16.39 -0.70
N PRO A 54 15.56 -15.25 -1.13
CA PRO A 54 15.61 -14.06 -0.30
C PRO A 54 14.17 -13.64 -0.03
N LYS A 55 13.76 -13.69 1.24
CA LYS A 55 12.48 -13.13 1.69
C LYS A 55 12.36 -11.73 1.10
N ARG A 56 11.49 -11.58 0.10
CA ARG A 56 11.32 -10.33 -0.64
C ARG A 56 10.72 -9.35 0.36
N GLU A 57 11.56 -8.55 1.01
CA GLU A 57 11.11 -7.54 1.96
C GLU A 57 10.22 -6.57 1.22
N VAL A 58 8.93 -6.60 1.54
CA VAL A 58 7.93 -5.75 0.90
C VAL A 58 8.18 -4.33 1.39
N LYS A 59 8.81 -3.53 0.54
CA LYS A 59 8.96 -2.09 0.73
C LYS A 59 7.58 -1.44 0.55
N GLY A 60 6.83 -1.32 1.65
CA GLY A 60 5.60 -0.54 1.72
C GLY A 60 5.88 0.94 2.02
N GLY A 61 4.89 1.80 1.77
CA GLY A 61 4.93 3.21 2.15
C GLY A 61 3.67 3.98 1.78
N GLY A 62 3.48 5.15 2.38
CA GLY A 62 2.29 5.99 2.20
C GLY A 62 2.48 7.39 2.80
N VAL A 63 1.47 8.24 2.69
CA VAL A 63 1.53 9.64 3.14
C VAL A 63 0.35 9.95 4.06
N VAL A 64 0.65 10.56 5.20
CA VAL A 64 -0.35 11.12 6.12
C VAL A 64 -0.29 12.64 6.03
N LEU A 65 -1.43 13.27 5.79
CA LEU A 65 -1.56 14.73 5.78
C LEU A 65 -1.95 15.20 7.19
N ILE A 66 -1.04 15.92 7.86
CA ILE A 66 -1.35 16.62 9.11
C ILE A 66 -1.48 18.10 8.77
N GLY A 67 -2.70 18.51 8.41
CA GLY A 67 -2.93 19.83 7.83
C GLY A 67 -2.18 19.99 6.49
N PRO A 68 -1.59 21.15 6.17
CA PRO A 68 -0.86 21.39 4.94
C PRO A 68 0.57 20.80 4.95
N ILE A 69 0.91 19.94 5.91
CA ILE A 69 2.23 19.31 5.99
C ILE A 69 2.08 17.82 5.67
N PRO A 70 2.55 17.35 4.49
CA PRO A 70 2.51 15.93 4.14
C PRO A 70 3.68 15.19 4.80
N ILE A 71 3.38 14.10 5.52
CA ILE A 71 4.39 13.23 6.16
C ILE A 71 4.42 11.88 5.43
N VAL A 72 5.58 11.53 4.90
CA VAL A 72 5.79 10.28 4.13
C VAL A 72 6.35 9.20 5.03
N PHE A 73 5.82 8.00 4.90
CA PHE A 73 6.28 6.80 5.59
C PHE A 73 6.63 5.72 4.57
N GLY A 74 7.63 4.90 4.91
CA GLY A 74 8.06 3.77 4.08
C GLY A 74 9.15 4.12 3.07
N ASP A 75 9.88 3.09 2.65
CA ASP A 75 11.04 3.18 1.75
C ASP A 75 10.72 2.44 0.45
N SER A 76 9.73 2.95 -0.28
CA SER A 76 9.30 2.37 -1.56
C SER A 76 9.19 3.43 -2.65
N LYS A 77 9.34 3.01 -3.90
CA LYS A 77 9.11 3.88 -5.07
C LYS A 77 7.68 4.46 -5.04
N TYR A 78 6.73 3.72 -4.47
CA TYR A 78 5.34 4.14 -4.30
C TYR A 78 5.17 5.17 -3.17
N ALA A 79 6.02 5.16 -2.14
CA ALA A 79 6.06 6.21 -1.11
C ALA A 79 6.41 7.57 -1.73
N PHE A 80 7.38 7.61 -2.64
CA PHE A 80 7.73 8.83 -3.37
C PHE A 80 6.60 9.29 -4.31
N LEU A 81 5.96 8.37 -5.02
CA LEU A 81 4.82 8.68 -5.89
C LEU A 81 3.64 9.27 -5.10
N SER A 82 3.33 8.68 -3.94
CA SER A 82 2.28 9.16 -3.05
C SER A 82 2.59 10.54 -2.44
N LEU A 83 3.86 10.84 -2.13
CA LEU A 83 4.30 12.19 -1.74
C LEU A 83 4.05 13.21 -2.84
N LEU A 84 4.49 12.90 -4.06
CA LEU A 84 4.32 13.80 -5.20
C LEU A 84 2.84 14.09 -5.44
N LEU A 85 2.00 13.06 -5.39
CA LEU A 85 0.55 13.21 -5.52
C LEU A 85 -0.03 14.11 -4.41
N ALA A 86 0.38 13.91 -3.16
CA ALA A 86 -0.06 14.72 -2.03
C ALA A 86 0.33 16.20 -2.19
N ILE A 87 1.54 16.50 -2.68
CA ILE A 87 1.99 17.87 -2.95
C ILE A 87 1.15 18.50 -4.07
N ILE A 88 0.88 17.78 -5.16
CA ILE A 88 0.06 18.30 -6.28
C ILE A 88 -1.35 18.65 -5.78
N LEU A 89 -1.98 17.74 -5.03
CA LEU A 89 -3.31 17.96 -4.47
C LEU A 89 -3.33 19.14 -3.49
N MET A 90 -2.27 19.30 -2.70
CA MET A 90 -2.13 20.42 -1.77
C MET A 90 -2.00 21.76 -2.49
N LEU A 91 -1.18 21.84 -3.53
CA LEU A 91 -1.05 23.05 -4.35
C LEU A 91 -2.37 23.40 -5.04
N LEU A 92 -3.09 22.40 -5.57
CA LEU A 92 -4.42 22.60 -6.13
C LEU A 92 -5.40 23.13 -5.08
N SER A 93 -5.39 22.57 -3.87
CA SER A 93 -6.25 23.04 -2.78
C SER A 93 -5.95 24.49 -2.40
N ILE A 94 -4.67 24.86 -2.26
CA ILE A 94 -4.27 26.23 -1.94
C ILE A 94 -4.64 27.17 -3.09
N ALA A 95 -4.43 26.77 -4.35
CA ALA A 95 -4.79 27.57 -5.51
C ALA A 95 -6.30 27.84 -5.56
N VAL A 96 -7.14 26.83 -5.29
CA VAL A 96 -8.60 27.02 -5.20
C VAL A 96 -8.96 28.03 -4.12
N ILE A 97 -8.37 27.92 -2.92
CA ILE A 97 -8.63 28.86 -1.80
C ILE A 97 -8.17 30.29 -2.14
N LEU A 98 -7.08 30.45 -2.89
CA LEU A 98 -6.56 31.77 -3.26
C LEU A 98 -7.36 32.43 -4.39
N ILE A 99 -7.99 31.64 -5.25
CA ILE A 99 -8.78 32.12 -6.39
C ILE A 99 -10.24 32.36 -6.01
N SER A 100 -10.77 31.59 -5.05
CA SER A 100 -12.14 31.71 -4.52
C SER A 100 -12.32 32.96 -3.67
#